data_AF-A0A5C6MJ48-F1
#
_entry.id   AF-A0A5C6MJ48-F1
#
_cell.length_a   1.000
_cell.length_b   1.000
_cell.length_c   1.000
_cell.angle_alpha   90.00
_cell.angle_beta   90.00
_cell.angle_gamma   90.00
#
_symmetry.space_group_name_H-M   'P 1'
#
loop_
_entity.id
_entity.type
_entity.pdbx_description
1 polymer ?
#
loop_
_entity_poly.entity_id
_entity_poly.type
_entity_poly.pdbx_seq_one_letter_code
_entity_poly.pdbx_strand_id
1 'polypeptide(L)'
;MEIFRDVMDRAVPSETLEVDEDDRPELAWWKCKKWALRIITRLFERYGSPGHVSKEYFDFANFFLKTYAVGILQVLLKVMDQHRQKQYVTPRILQQCISYLNQGLSHSLTWKQMKPHMPAICQEVIFPLMCYKDEDEKLWQEDPYEYIRMKFNLYDDHTSPASAAQGLLHKAARKRKE
;
A
#
# COMPACT_ATOMS: atom_id res chain seq x y z
N MET A 1 2.22 19.33 3.12
CA MET A 1 2.03 17.88 2.90
C MET A 1 0.70 17.56 2.21
N GLU A 2 -0.29 18.48 2.22
CA GLU A 2 -1.53 18.35 1.45
C GLU A 2 -1.30 18.06 -0.05
N ILE A 3 -0.31 18.68 -0.70
CA ILE A 3 -0.04 18.41 -2.12
C ILE A 3 0.15 16.92 -2.44
N PHE A 4 0.76 16.14 -1.55
CA PHE A 4 0.93 14.70 -1.77
C PHE A 4 -0.39 13.95 -1.58
N ARG A 5 -1.21 14.39 -0.63
CA ARG A 5 -2.57 13.87 -0.44
C ARG A 5 -3.43 14.17 -1.68
N ASP A 6 -3.37 15.39 -2.21
CA ASP A 6 -4.10 15.81 -3.40
C ASP A 6 -3.69 14.98 -4.63
N VAL A 7 -2.38 14.76 -4.82
CA VAL A 7 -1.86 13.88 -5.88
C VAL A 7 -2.39 12.46 -5.73
N MET A 8 -2.46 11.94 -4.50
CA MET A 8 -2.99 10.60 -4.22
C MET A 8 -4.51 10.51 -4.42
N ASP A 9 -5.26 11.57 -4.11
CA ASP A 9 -6.73 11.58 -4.24
C ASP A 9 -7.22 11.88 -5.66
N ARG A 10 -6.39 12.52 -6.48
CA ARG A 10 -6.73 12.85 -7.87
C ARG A 10 -7.09 11.59 -8.68
N ALA A 11 -8.25 11.58 -9.31
CA ALA A 11 -8.66 10.47 -10.17
C ALA A 11 -7.69 10.30 -11.35
N VAL A 12 -7.48 9.06 -11.76
CA VAL A 12 -6.75 8.74 -12.99
C VAL A 12 -7.78 8.71 -14.14
N PRO A 13 -7.56 9.46 -15.23
CA PRO A 13 -8.52 9.50 -16.35
C PRO A 13 -8.73 8.12 -16.98
N SER A 14 -9.96 7.80 -17.39
CA SER A 14 -10.32 6.48 -17.94
C SER A 14 -9.63 6.18 -19.28
N GLU A 15 -9.25 7.21 -20.04
CA GLU A 15 -8.49 7.11 -21.28
C GLU A 15 -7.14 6.43 -21.07
N THR A 16 -6.59 6.48 -19.85
CA THR A 16 -5.35 5.75 -19.51
C THR A 16 -5.49 4.23 -19.56
N LEU A 17 -6.72 3.71 -19.53
CA LEU A 17 -7.00 2.27 -19.63
C LEU A 17 -6.86 1.74 -21.06
N GLU A 18 -6.89 2.62 -22.06
CA GLU A 18 -6.68 2.26 -23.48
C GLU A 18 -5.22 1.90 -23.78
N VAL A 19 -4.30 2.31 -22.91
CA VAL A 19 -2.89 1.92 -22.97
C VAL A 19 -2.73 0.49 -22.48
N ASP A 20 -1.80 -0.24 -23.11
CA ASP A 20 -1.42 -1.59 -22.71
C ASP A 20 -1.11 -1.66 -21.21
N GLU A 21 -1.52 -2.74 -20.56
CA GLU A 21 -1.42 -2.90 -19.12
C GLU A 21 0.03 -2.83 -18.61
N ASP A 22 0.98 -3.31 -19.41
CA ASP A 22 2.41 -3.31 -19.09
C ASP A 22 3.02 -1.89 -19.18
N ASP A 23 2.45 -1.02 -20.01
CA ASP A 23 2.88 0.36 -20.21
C ASP A 23 2.17 1.36 -19.27
N ARG A 24 1.01 1.01 -18.72
CA ARG A 24 0.25 1.88 -17.78
C ARG A 24 1.11 2.40 -16.62
N PRO A 25 1.99 1.61 -15.95
CA PRO A 25 2.85 2.12 -14.88
C PRO A 25 3.77 3.28 -15.28
N GLU A 26 4.05 3.42 -16.58
CA GLU A 26 4.91 4.47 -17.12
C GLU A 26 4.18 5.80 -17.38
N LEU A 27 2.85 5.82 -17.29
CA LEU A 27 2.06 7.03 -17.39
C LEU A 27 2.36 8.01 -16.26
N ALA A 28 2.33 9.31 -16.59
CA ALA A 28 2.65 10.38 -15.64
C ALA A 28 1.79 10.32 -14.36
N TRP A 29 0.51 9.95 -14.48
CA TRP A 29 -0.41 9.79 -13.37
C TRP A 29 0.08 8.79 -12.33
N TRP A 30 0.50 7.61 -12.78
CA TRP A 30 0.98 6.54 -11.91
C TRP A 30 2.37 6.83 -11.36
N LYS A 31 3.25 7.45 -12.16
CA LYS A 31 4.55 7.96 -11.69
C LYS A 31 4.39 8.99 -10.57
N CYS A 32 3.52 9.99 -10.73
CA CYS A 32 3.26 11.01 -9.72
C CYS A 32 2.75 10.40 -8.41
N LYS A 33 1.74 9.50 -8.48
CA LYS A 33 1.22 8.80 -7.30
C LYS A 33 2.29 7.94 -6.62
N LYS A 34 3.07 7.16 -7.38
CA LYS A 34 4.19 6.33 -6.87
C LYS A 34 5.18 7.16 -6.06
N TRP A 35 5.59 8.32 -6.58
CA TRP A 35 6.56 9.18 -5.89
C TRP A 35 5.97 9.93 -4.70
N ALA A 36 4.74 10.44 -4.81
CA ALA A 36 4.02 11.05 -3.70
C ALA A 36 3.87 10.07 -2.53
N LEU A 37 3.44 8.84 -2.82
CA LEU A 37 3.28 7.79 -1.82
C LEU A 37 4.62 7.37 -1.20
N ARG A 38 5.70 7.26 -1.99
CA ARG A 38 7.04 6.99 -1.47
C ARG A 38 7.49 8.04 -0.45
N ILE A 39 7.23 9.31 -0.71
CA ILE A 39 7.57 10.41 0.21
C ILE A 39 6.71 10.33 1.47
N ILE A 40 5.40 10.16 1.31
CA ILE A 40 4.44 9.98 2.41
C ILE A 40 4.87 8.83 3.34
N THR A 41 5.19 7.66 2.78
CA THR A 41 5.59 6.49 3.57
C THR A 41 6.86 6.76 4.34
N ARG A 42 7.88 7.39 3.73
CA ARG A 42 9.12 7.78 4.44
C ARG A 42 8.87 8.77 5.57
N LEU A 43 7.98 9.74 5.37
CA LEU A 43 7.59 10.68 6.42
C LEU A 43 6.90 9.93 7.57
N PHE A 44 6.04 8.97 7.26
CA PHE A 44 5.35 8.17 8.26
C PHE A 44 6.28 7.24 9.03
N GLU A 45 7.24 6.59 8.37
CA GLU A 45 8.28 5.80 9.02
C GLU A 45 9.09 6.62 10.02
N ARG A 46 9.49 7.83 9.62
CA ARG A 46 10.37 8.67 10.43
C ARG A 46 9.64 9.45 11.52
N TYR A 47 8.42 9.91 11.27
CA TYR A 47 7.72 10.87 12.12
C TYR A 47 6.34 10.41 12.59
N GLY A 48 5.88 9.23 12.16
CA GLY A 48 4.60 8.66 12.59
C GLY A 48 4.58 8.22 14.07
N SER A 49 5.75 8.09 14.70
CA SER A 49 5.89 7.74 16.11
C SER A 49 6.61 8.83 16.91
N PRO A 50 5.91 9.86 17.43
CA PRO A 50 6.55 10.93 18.19
C PRO A 50 7.37 10.43 19.40
N GLY A 51 7.02 9.29 19.99
CA GLY A 51 7.78 8.68 21.08
C GLY A 51 9.12 8.06 20.68
N HIS A 52 9.38 7.87 19.39
CA HIS A 52 10.61 7.24 18.86
C HIS A 52 11.48 8.20 18.03
N VAL A 53 11.13 9.50 17.97
CA VAL A 53 11.96 10.50 17.29
C VAL A 53 12.91 11.19 18.26
N SER A 54 14.01 11.77 17.75
CA SER A 54 14.86 12.64 18.57
C SER A 54 14.09 13.88 19.02
N LYS A 55 14.52 14.49 20.14
CA LYS A 55 13.83 15.63 20.77
C LYS A 55 13.60 16.79 19.79
N GLU A 56 14.54 17.02 18.88
CA GLU A 56 14.49 18.05 17.84
C GLU A 56 13.31 17.91 16.87
N TYR A 57 12.84 16.67 16.64
CA TYR A 57 11.75 16.38 15.70
C TYR A 57 10.42 16.09 16.40
N PHE A 58 10.36 16.15 17.73
CA PHE A 58 9.18 15.77 18.51
C PHE A 58 7.95 16.60 18.13
N ASP A 59 8.10 17.92 18.05
CA ASP A 59 6.99 18.83 17.73
C ASP A 59 6.49 18.61 16.30
N PHE A 60 7.41 18.42 15.35
CA PHE A 60 7.06 18.10 13.97
C PHE A 60 6.34 16.75 13.87
N ALA A 61 6.83 15.71 14.55
CA ALA A 61 6.21 14.40 14.55
C ALA A 61 4.78 14.43 15.11
N ASN A 62 4.56 15.18 16.20
CA ASN A 62 3.22 15.39 16.75
C ASN A 62 2.31 16.15 15.78
N PHE A 63 2.81 17.23 15.17
CA PHE A 63 2.08 18.00 14.18
C PHE A 63 1.71 17.15 12.95
N PHE A 64 2.67 16.38 12.44
CA PHE A 64 2.49 15.48 11.31
C PHE A 64 1.41 14.43 11.57
N LEU A 65 1.51 13.74 12.71
CA LEU A 65 0.59 12.66 13.07
C LEU A 65 -0.85 13.19 13.26
N LYS A 66 -1.01 14.34 13.93
CA LYS A 66 -2.34 14.92 14.21
C LYS A 66 -2.99 15.54 12.98
N THR A 67 -2.20 16.16 12.11
CA THR A 67 -2.72 16.98 10.99
C THR A 67 -2.87 16.17 9.70
N TYR A 68 -1.90 15.31 9.38
CA TYR A 68 -1.80 14.70 8.04
C TYR A 68 -2.04 13.19 8.03
N ALA A 69 -1.63 12.45 9.06
CA ALA A 69 -1.62 10.99 9.00
C ALA A 69 -3.02 10.38 8.76
N VAL A 70 -4.07 10.97 9.34
CA VAL A 70 -5.46 10.53 9.14
C VAL A 70 -5.96 10.84 7.73
N GLY A 71 -5.73 12.06 7.24
CA GLY A 71 -6.16 12.45 5.89
C GLY A 71 -5.46 11.64 4.79
N ILE A 72 -4.17 11.35 4.98
CA ILE A 72 -3.42 10.44 4.11
C ILE A 72 -4.01 9.03 4.18
N LEU A 73 -4.22 8.49 5.38
CA LEU A 73 -4.78 7.14 5.55
C LEU A 73 -6.13 6.99 4.84
N GLN A 74 -7.01 7.98 4.92
CA GLN A 74 -8.31 7.97 4.22
C GLN A 74 -8.17 7.86 2.70
N VAL A 75 -7.24 8.60 2.10
CA VAL A 75 -6.97 8.52 0.66
C VAL A 75 -6.41 7.15 0.28
N LEU A 76 -5.53 6.57 1.11
CA LEU A 76 -5.01 5.23 0.85
C LEU A 76 -6.09 4.14 1.00
N LEU A 77 -6.99 4.27 1.96
CA LEU A 77 -8.16 3.39 2.09
C LEU A 77 -9.07 3.48 0.86
N LYS A 78 -9.25 4.67 0.28
CA LYS A 78 -9.95 4.84 -1.01
C LYS A 78 -9.25 4.10 -2.15
N VAL A 79 -7.92 4.15 -2.22
CA VAL A 79 -7.15 3.36 -3.23
C VAL A 79 -7.35 1.85 -3.02
N MET A 80 -7.37 1.37 -1.78
CA MET A 80 -7.68 -0.04 -1.49
C MET A 80 -9.09 -0.41 -1.93
N ASP A 81 -10.06 0.48 -1.72
CA ASP A 81 -11.45 0.28 -2.15
C ASP A 81 -11.59 0.30 -3.68
N GLN A 82 -10.84 1.14 -4.39
CA GLN A 82 -10.79 1.12 -5.86
C GLN A 82 -10.30 -0.25 -6.37
N HIS A 83 -9.22 -0.77 -5.79
CA HIS A 83 -8.71 -2.09 -6.14
C HIS A 83 -9.73 -3.19 -5.84
N ARG A 84 -10.41 -3.12 -4.68
CA ARG A 84 -11.50 -4.03 -4.29
C ARG A 84 -12.66 -4.03 -5.31
N GLN A 85 -12.99 -2.86 -5.86
CA GLN A 85 -13.98 -2.71 -6.94
C GLN A 85 -13.46 -3.09 -8.33
N LYS A 86 -12.28 -3.73 -8.42
CA LYS A 86 -11.62 -4.13 -9.67
C LYS A 86 -11.24 -2.95 -10.58
N GLN A 87 -11.11 -1.74 -10.02
CA GLN A 87 -10.51 -0.63 -10.76
C GLN A 87 -8.99 -0.85 -10.81
N TYR A 88 -8.39 -0.55 -11.96
CA TYR A 88 -6.96 -0.71 -12.15
C TYR A 88 -6.17 0.18 -11.20
N VAL A 89 -5.27 -0.43 -10.43
CA VAL A 89 -4.28 0.23 -9.59
C VAL A 89 -2.96 -0.47 -9.84
N THR A 90 -1.91 0.28 -10.18
CA THR A 90 -0.60 -0.34 -10.44
C THR A 90 -0.13 -1.17 -9.24
N PRO A 91 0.46 -2.36 -9.46
CA PRO A 91 0.93 -3.23 -8.38
C PRO A 91 1.83 -2.49 -7.39
N ARG A 92 2.71 -1.61 -7.89
CA ARG A 92 3.63 -0.84 -7.05
C ARG A 92 2.91 0.09 -6.06
N ILE A 93 1.86 0.78 -6.49
CA ILE A 93 1.10 1.66 -5.60
C ILE A 93 0.31 0.84 -4.58
N LEU A 94 -0.32 -0.24 -5.03
CA LEU A 94 -1.05 -1.14 -4.13
C LEU A 94 -0.12 -1.69 -3.03
N GLN A 95 1.07 -2.15 -3.40
CA GLN A 95 2.10 -2.61 -2.47
C GLN A 95 2.50 -1.53 -1.46
N GLN A 96 2.71 -0.29 -1.92
CA GLN A 96 3.07 0.83 -1.05
C GLN A 96 1.92 1.23 -0.12
N CYS A 97 0.67 1.18 -0.57
CA CYS A 97 -0.52 1.42 0.25
C CYS A 97 -0.62 0.38 1.38
N ILE A 98 -0.44 -0.90 1.05
CA ILE A 98 -0.45 -2.00 2.03
C ILE A 98 0.68 -1.82 3.05
N SER A 99 1.87 -1.41 2.58
CA SER A 99 3.01 -1.14 3.46
C SER A 99 2.75 0.04 4.42
N TYR A 100 2.08 1.10 3.95
CA TYR A 100 1.66 2.20 4.82
C TYR A 100 0.64 1.73 5.87
N LEU A 101 -0.38 0.96 5.48
CA LEU A 101 -1.35 0.36 6.40
C LEU A 101 -0.65 -0.52 7.44
N ASN A 102 0.36 -1.29 7.02
CA ASN A 102 1.16 -2.15 7.89
C ASN A 102 1.93 -1.34 8.95
N GLN A 103 2.45 -0.17 8.60
CA GLN A 103 3.04 0.76 9.57
C GLN A 103 1.95 1.33 10.48
N GLY A 104 0.82 1.74 9.90
CA GLY A 104 -0.35 2.31 10.58
C GLY A 104 -0.92 1.41 11.67
N LEU A 105 -0.76 0.09 11.57
CA LEU A 105 -1.12 -0.86 12.62
C LEU A 105 -0.43 -0.58 13.96
N SER A 106 0.73 0.07 13.99
CA SER A 106 1.50 0.30 15.23
C SER A 106 1.09 1.55 15.99
N HIS A 107 0.29 2.44 15.39
CA HIS A 107 -0.09 3.72 15.99
C HIS A 107 -1.58 3.73 16.34
N SER A 108 -1.92 4.18 17.55
CA SER A 108 -3.31 4.16 18.05
C SER A 108 -4.25 5.03 17.22
N LEU A 109 -3.81 6.22 16.80
CA LEU A 109 -4.60 7.16 16.02
C LEU A 109 -5.02 6.57 14.65
N THR A 110 -4.06 6.07 13.89
CA THR A 110 -4.32 5.46 12.57
C THR A 110 -5.06 4.13 12.71
N TRP A 111 -4.76 3.33 13.73
CA TRP A 111 -5.48 2.09 14.00
C TRP A 111 -6.96 2.33 14.25
N LYS A 112 -7.33 3.35 15.04
CA LYS A 112 -8.74 3.67 15.32
C LYS A 112 -9.54 3.92 14.05
N GLN A 113 -8.92 4.56 13.05
CA GLN A 113 -9.54 4.84 11.75
C GLN A 113 -9.54 3.61 10.83
N MET A 114 -8.50 2.78 10.89
CA MET A 114 -8.35 1.62 10.01
C MET A 114 -9.17 0.40 10.49
N LYS A 115 -9.34 0.22 11.81
CA LYS A 115 -10.00 -0.94 12.44
C LYS A 115 -11.34 -1.32 11.80
N PRO A 116 -12.28 -0.39 11.52
CA PRO A 116 -13.57 -0.73 10.90
C PRO A 116 -13.45 -1.34 9.50
N HIS A 117 -12.39 -1.01 8.76
CA HIS A 117 -12.18 -1.45 7.38
C HIS A 117 -11.35 -2.74 7.29
N MET A 118 -10.64 -3.12 8.35
CA MET A 118 -9.73 -4.27 8.33
C MET A 118 -10.39 -5.59 7.93
N PRO A 119 -11.61 -5.95 8.38
CA PRO A 119 -12.25 -7.20 7.96
C PRO A 119 -12.43 -7.27 6.43
N ALA A 120 -12.97 -6.20 5.83
CA ALA A 120 -13.17 -6.11 4.39
C ALA A 120 -11.84 -6.10 3.62
N ILE A 121 -10.83 -5.35 4.09
CA ILE A 121 -9.49 -5.34 3.51
C ILE A 121 -8.89 -6.75 3.54
N CYS A 122 -8.98 -7.45 4.67
CA CYS A 122 -8.45 -8.80 4.82
C CYS A 122 -9.12 -9.79 3.84
N GLN A 123 -10.45 -9.77 3.75
CA GLN A 123 -11.22 -10.72 2.96
C GLN A 123 -11.18 -10.43 1.46
N GLU A 124 -11.33 -9.16 1.07
CA GLU A 124 -11.56 -8.78 -0.33
C GLU A 124 -10.30 -8.28 -1.04
N VAL A 125 -9.24 -7.93 -0.31
CA VAL A 125 -7.98 -7.46 -0.91
C VAL A 125 -6.80 -8.37 -0.55
N ILE A 126 -6.52 -8.54 0.75
CA ILE A 126 -5.32 -9.25 1.21
C ILE A 126 -5.39 -10.74 0.85
N PHE A 127 -6.52 -11.40 1.09
CA PHE A 127 -6.67 -12.82 0.76
C PHE A 127 -6.52 -13.09 -0.75
N PRO A 128 -7.26 -12.42 -1.67
CA PRO A 128 -7.09 -12.61 -3.10
C PRO A 128 -5.68 -12.31 -3.63
N LEU A 129 -4.97 -11.35 -3.03
CA LEU A 129 -3.59 -11.03 -3.43
C LEU A 129 -2.59 -12.16 -3.10
N MET A 130 -2.89 -13.00 -2.11
CA MET A 130 -2.04 -14.12 -1.71
C MET A 130 -2.44 -15.44 -2.36
N CYS A 131 -3.63 -15.50 -2.98
CA CYS A 131 -4.08 -16.70 -3.68
C CYS A 131 -3.26 -16.95 -4.94
N TYR A 132 -3.06 -18.23 -5.23
CA TYR A 132 -2.53 -18.68 -6.51
C TYR A 132 -3.55 -18.43 -7.62
N LYS A 133 -3.11 -17.83 -8.73
CA LYS A 133 -3.99 -17.38 -9.82
C LYS A 133 -3.78 -18.20 -11.08
N ASP A 134 -4.69 -18.05 -12.05
CA ASP A 134 -4.56 -18.70 -13.36
C ASP A 134 -3.29 -18.28 -14.10
N GLU A 135 -2.83 -17.04 -13.90
CA GLU A 135 -1.54 -16.54 -14.42
C GLU A 135 -0.34 -17.27 -13.80
N ASP A 136 -0.42 -17.58 -12.50
CA ASP A 136 0.60 -18.35 -11.79
C ASP A 136 0.64 -19.79 -12.32
N GLU A 137 -0.54 -20.40 -12.53
CA GLU A 137 -0.66 -21.74 -13.12
C GLU A 137 -0.08 -21.80 -14.53
N LYS A 138 -0.41 -20.81 -15.35
CA LYS A 138 0.12 -20.72 -16.70
C LYS A 138 1.65 -20.63 -16.69
N LEU A 139 2.23 -19.76 -15.87
CA LEU A 139 3.68 -19.63 -15.76
C LEU A 139 4.33 -20.90 -15.22
N TRP A 140 3.70 -21.58 -14.26
CA TRP A 140 4.20 -22.86 -13.74
C TRP A 140 4.25 -23.95 -14.80
N GLN A 141 3.23 -24.03 -15.68
CA GLN A 141 3.19 -25.01 -16.77
C GLN A 141 4.13 -24.66 -17.92
N GLU A 142 4.29 -23.37 -18.24
CA GLU A 142 5.12 -22.89 -19.37
C GLU A 142 6.61 -22.78 -19.01
N ASP A 143 6.93 -22.21 -17.85
CA ASP A 143 8.30 -22.02 -17.35
C ASP A 143 8.35 -22.11 -15.80
N PRO A 144 8.42 -23.32 -15.22
CA PRO A 144 8.44 -23.50 -13.77
C PRO A 144 9.68 -22.90 -13.10
N TYR A 145 10.80 -22.75 -13.82
CA TYR A 145 12.00 -22.11 -13.30
C TYR A 145 11.79 -20.61 -13.13
N GLU A 146 11.17 -19.95 -14.10
CA GLU A 146 10.79 -18.55 -13.99
C GLU A 146 9.77 -18.33 -12.88
N TYR A 147 8.77 -19.20 -12.75
CA TYR A 147 7.82 -19.13 -11.64
C TYR A 147 8.53 -19.17 -10.27
N ILE A 148 9.42 -20.14 -10.06
CA ILE A 148 10.20 -20.25 -8.81
C ILE A 148 11.06 -19.00 -8.62
N ARG A 149 11.73 -18.51 -9.68
CA ARG A 149 12.52 -17.29 -9.62
C ARG A 149 11.67 -16.12 -9.17
N MET A 150 10.52 -15.86 -9.80
CA MET A 150 9.64 -14.74 -9.45
C MET A 150 9.08 -14.83 -8.02
N LYS A 151 8.65 -16.02 -7.59
CA LYS A 151 8.04 -16.20 -6.26
C LYS A 151 9.06 -16.18 -5.11
N PHE A 152 10.31 -16.58 -5.37
CA PHE A 152 11.35 -16.69 -4.34
C PHE A 152 12.50 -15.69 -4.54
N ASN A 153 12.35 -14.70 -5.43
CA ASN A 153 13.32 -13.64 -5.59
C ASN A 153 13.31 -12.72 -4.35
N LEU A 154 14.34 -12.86 -3.51
CA LEU A 154 14.54 -12.07 -2.29
C LEU A 154 14.56 -10.54 -2.54
N TYR A 155 14.86 -10.09 -3.76
CA TYR A 155 14.89 -8.66 -4.10
C TYR A 155 13.51 -8.08 -4.45
N ASP A 156 12.56 -8.92 -4.89
CA ASP A 156 11.20 -8.50 -5.28
C ASP A 156 10.17 -8.55 -4.15
N ASP A 157 10.56 -9.05 -2.97
CA ASP A 157 9.70 -9.02 -1.78
C ASP A 157 9.29 -7.59 -1.37
N HIS A 158 10.09 -6.59 -1.75
CA HIS A 158 9.82 -5.18 -1.47
C HIS A 158 8.94 -4.50 -2.53
N THR A 159 8.63 -5.17 -3.64
CA THR A 159 7.85 -4.65 -4.77
C THR A 159 6.54 -5.41 -4.97
N SER A 160 6.46 -6.65 -4.49
CA SER A 160 5.27 -7.50 -4.56
C SER A 160 4.14 -7.06 -3.61
N PRO A 161 2.90 -6.84 -4.13
CA PRO A 161 1.71 -6.65 -3.30
C PRO A 161 1.42 -7.85 -2.39
N ALA A 162 1.71 -9.08 -2.84
CA ALA A 162 1.45 -10.30 -2.08
C ALA A 162 2.33 -10.38 -0.83
N SER A 163 3.63 -10.10 -0.96
CA SER A 163 4.56 -10.07 0.18
C SER A 163 4.17 -8.97 1.19
N ALA A 164 3.75 -7.79 0.71
CA ALA A 164 3.23 -6.74 1.58
C ALA A 164 1.93 -7.16 2.29
N ALA A 165 1.03 -7.86 1.59
CA ALA A 165 -0.24 -8.37 2.13
C ALA A 165 0.00 -9.39 3.25
N GLN A 166 0.92 -10.33 3.04
CA GLN A 166 1.37 -11.28 4.07
C GLN A 166 1.90 -10.54 5.31
N GLY A 167 2.76 -9.53 5.10
CA GLY A 167 3.31 -8.71 6.18
C GLY A 167 2.23 -7.98 6.99
N LEU A 168 1.24 -7.39 6.32
CA LEU A 168 0.10 -6.73 6.96
C LEU A 168 -0.71 -7.72 7.81
N LEU A 169 -1.08 -8.87 7.24
CA LEU A 169 -1.89 -9.88 7.93
C LEU A 169 -1.16 -10.43 9.15
N HIS A 170 0.11 -10.80 9.01
CA HIS A 170 0.93 -11.32 10.10
C HIS A 170 1.04 -10.31 11.25
N LYS A 171 1.29 -9.03 10.93
CA LYS A 171 1.40 -7.98 11.94
C LYS A 171 0.06 -7.66 12.59
N ALA A 172 -1.04 -7.64 11.83
CA ALA A 172 -2.38 -7.41 12.35
C ALA A 172 -2.74 -8.50 13.37
N ALA A 173 -2.56 -9.77 13.01
CA ALA A 173 -2.82 -10.92 13.89
C ALA A 173 -1.98 -10.89 15.17
N ARG A 174 -0.72 -10.45 15.11
CA ARG A 174 0.15 -10.33 16.29
C ARG A 174 -0.18 -9.16 17.20
N LYS A 175 -0.35 -7.96 16.63
CA LYS A 175 -0.42 -6.71 17.40
C LYS A 175 -1.82 -6.31 17.84
N ARG A 176 -2.86 -6.79 17.16
CA ARG A 176 -4.24 -6.37 17.37
C ARG A 176 -5.11 -7.58 17.68
N LYS A 177 -4.76 -8.26 18.77
CA LYS A 177 -5.71 -9.11 19.52
C LYS A 177 -6.76 -8.17 20.13
N GLU A 178 -8.01 -8.60 20.13
CA GLU A 178 -9.22 -7.80 20.43
C GLU A 178 -9.03 -6.64 21.41
#